data_AF-A0A4Q2E073-F1
#
_entry.id   AF-A0A4Q2E073-F1
#
_cell.length_a   1.000
_cell.length_b   1.000
_cell.length_c   1.000
_cell.angle_alpha   90.00
_cell.angle_beta   90.00
_cell.angle_gamma   90.00
#
_symmetry.space_group_name_H-M   'P 1'
#
loop_
_entity.id
_entity.type
_entity.pdbx_description
1 polymer ?
#
loop_
_entity_poly.entity_id
_entity_poly.type
_entity_poly.pdbx_seq_one_letter_code
_entity_poly.pdbx_strand_id
1 'polypeptide(L)'
;MNGAQGIKNIQIHATTRYPVVSAYEFEFLKNEEVVQKLLEPCTIYFIIQRPLLYMNNFSSENGWISFEISDDTDAKPLSCTFNPSDNGLCSPDEELIIEASFYKKTADTEQPFNTMAGFKLFTLDNEFLGWFSSQVFLYNFLSGKFKASVTGDIAPYLEYTVHYIGKAFSQDIWKRLTGHHKMQKILTIEDSLNTKALKAPFEISLLMLDIDGYDEQNIFPVFDFAVPDDLEAIVYNFDYDESNTSFEDYYAPKLLPKAPELTTEIEAFLVNKFKPSYNDVLFINYPHIKDGTRDAGYTCCSLVIDNLPAILKTTTHTQHIILPKNS
;
A
#
# COMPACT_ATOMS: atom_id res chain seq x y z
N MET A 1 27.47 12.77 40.81
CA MET A 1 26.99 13.72 39.80
C MET A 1 25.51 13.44 39.59
N ASN A 2 24.69 14.48 39.38
CA ASN A 2 23.24 14.33 39.28
C ASN A 2 22.89 13.48 38.05
N GLY A 3 22.06 12.45 38.24
CA GLY A 3 21.54 11.65 37.14
C GLY A 3 20.82 12.53 36.10
N ALA A 4 20.79 12.05 34.87
CA ALA A 4 20.08 12.63 33.74
C ALA A 4 18.79 11.85 33.46
N GLN A 5 17.88 12.53 32.78
CA GLN A 5 16.60 11.98 32.36
C GLN A 5 16.46 12.10 30.86
N GLY A 6 15.98 11.02 30.24
CA GLY A 6 15.69 10.99 28.82
C GLY A 6 14.41 10.22 28.50
N ILE A 7 13.89 10.45 27.32
CA ILE A 7 12.79 9.67 26.73
C ILE A 7 13.25 9.05 25.41
N LYS A 8 12.50 8.08 24.92
CA LYS A 8 12.68 7.48 23.59
C LYS A 8 11.38 7.61 22.82
N ASN A 9 11.42 8.23 21.65
CA ASN A 9 10.32 8.18 20.68
C ASN A 9 10.72 7.28 19.50
N ILE A 10 9.73 6.77 18.77
CA ILE A 10 9.94 5.90 17.62
C ILE A 10 9.20 6.42 16.39
N GLN A 11 9.86 6.35 15.24
CA GLN A 11 9.24 6.59 13.95
C GLN A 11 9.30 5.31 13.14
N ILE A 12 8.16 4.64 13.00
CA ILE A 12 8.03 3.39 12.26
C ILE A 12 7.95 3.69 10.77
N HIS A 13 8.67 2.91 9.97
CA HIS A 13 8.69 3.01 8.52
C HIS A 13 7.83 1.91 7.91
N ALA A 14 7.09 2.27 6.87
CA ALA A 14 6.28 1.35 6.10
C ALA A 14 6.38 1.64 4.60
N THR A 15 6.17 0.61 3.77
CA THR A 15 6.18 0.80 2.32
C THR A 15 5.25 -0.18 1.61
N THR A 16 4.70 0.24 0.46
CA THR A 16 3.99 -0.68 -0.43
C THR A 16 4.98 -1.46 -1.29
N ARG A 17 4.98 -2.78 -1.15
CA ARG A 17 5.85 -3.68 -1.94
C ARG A 17 5.24 -4.10 -3.28
N TYR A 18 3.93 -3.96 -3.41
CA TYR A 18 3.16 -4.40 -4.58
C TYR A 18 2.03 -3.41 -4.89
N PRO A 19 1.59 -3.30 -6.16
CA PRO A 19 0.41 -2.52 -6.53
C PRO A 19 -0.83 -2.91 -5.74
N VAL A 20 -1.77 -1.97 -5.64
CA VAL A 20 -3.15 -2.29 -5.27
C VAL A 20 -3.71 -3.25 -6.30
N VAL A 21 -4.33 -4.33 -5.83
CA VAL A 21 -4.95 -5.35 -6.69
C VAL A 21 -6.38 -5.61 -6.24
N SER A 22 -7.29 -5.82 -7.17
CA SER A 22 -8.65 -6.26 -6.86
C SER A 22 -8.65 -7.63 -6.17
N ALA A 23 -9.72 -7.93 -5.43
CA ALA A 23 -9.95 -9.24 -4.83
C ALA A 23 -9.96 -10.35 -5.89
N TYR A 24 -10.50 -10.05 -7.08
CA TYR A 24 -10.43 -10.93 -8.23
C TYR A 24 -8.98 -11.18 -8.68
N GLU A 25 -8.18 -10.12 -8.82
CA GLU A 25 -6.77 -10.24 -9.23
C GLU A 25 -5.96 -11.05 -8.22
N PHE A 26 -6.18 -10.79 -6.94
CA PHE A 26 -5.50 -11.48 -5.87
C PHE A 26 -5.72 -13.00 -5.87
N GLU A 27 -6.89 -13.47 -6.30
CA GLU A 27 -7.21 -14.91 -6.31
C GLU A 27 -6.25 -15.74 -7.17
N PHE A 28 -5.76 -15.18 -8.28
CA PHE A 28 -4.75 -15.84 -9.10
C PHE A 28 -3.32 -15.46 -8.67
N LEU A 29 -3.07 -14.17 -8.39
CA LEU A 29 -1.73 -13.69 -8.04
C LEU A 29 -1.16 -14.31 -6.76
N LYS A 30 -2.03 -14.70 -5.81
CA LYS A 30 -1.60 -15.30 -4.55
C LYS A 30 -0.84 -16.62 -4.72
N ASN A 31 -0.91 -17.26 -5.88
CA ASN A 31 -0.20 -18.51 -6.17
C ASN A 31 1.10 -18.29 -6.97
N GLU A 32 1.35 -17.07 -7.44
CA GLU A 32 2.54 -16.74 -8.22
C GLU A 32 3.75 -16.52 -7.31
N GLU A 33 4.80 -17.34 -7.45
CA GLU A 33 5.98 -17.28 -6.56
C GLU A 33 6.65 -15.90 -6.53
N VAL A 34 6.70 -15.22 -7.68
CA VAL A 34 7.29 -13.87 -7.77
C VAL A 34 6.47 -12.87 -6.97
N VAL A 35 5.14 -12.99 -6.99
CA VAL A 35 4.25 -12.12 -6.21
C VAL A 35 4.34 -12.46 -4.73
N GLN A 36 4.36 -13.75 -4.38
CA GLN A 36 4.53 -14.17 -2.98
C GLN A 36 5.81 -13.61 -2.37
N LYS A 37 6.94 -13.66 -3.07
CA LYS A 37 8.21 -13.06 -2.60
C LYS A 37 8.10 -11.56 -2.35
N LEU A 38 7.33 -10.82 -3.16
CA LEU A 38 7.11 -9.38 -2.97
C LEU A 38 6.17 -9.10 -1.78
N LEU A 39 5.21 -9.98 -1.53
CA LEU A 39 4.21 -9.83 -0.47
C LEU A 39 4.61 -10.46 0.88
N GLU A 40 5.59 -11.36 0.89
CA GLU A 40 6.09 -12.05 2.08
C GLU A 40 6.40 -11.12 3.26
N PRO A 41 7.09 -9.97 3.06
CA PRO A 41 7.40 -9.10 4.19
C PRO A 41 6.21 -8.23 4.64
N CYS A 42 5.09 -8.21 3.90
CA CYS A 42 3.94 -7.39 4.25
C CYS A 42 3.20 -7.96 5.47
N THR A 43 3.02 -7.13 6.50
CA THR A 43 2.37 -7.52 7.76
C THR A 43 1.07 -6.75 8.04
N ILE A 44 0.76 -5.71 7.27
CA ILE A 44 -0.50 -4.97 7.32
C ILE A 44 -1.19 -5.06 5.96
N TYR A 45 -2.51 -5.23 5.97
CA TYR A 45 -3.35 -5.14 4.78
C TYR A 45 -4.56 -4.26 5.01
N PHE A 46 -4.98 -3.60 3.93
CA PHE A 46 -6.22 -2.85 3.84
C PHE A 46 -7.14 -3.59 2.86
N ILE A 47 -8.42 -3.66 3.21
CA ILE A 47 -9.49 -3.96 2.26
C ILE A 47 -10.12 -2.62 1.91
N ILE A 48 -10.00 -2.24 0.65
CA ILE A 48 -10.39 -0.93 0.14
C ILE A 48 -11.30 -1.08 -1.07
N GLN A 49 -12.00 -0.02 -1.46
CA GLN A 49 -12.88 -0.04 -2.62
C GLN A 49 -12.73 1.23 -3.43
N ARG A 50 -12.78 1.09 -4.74
CA ARG A 50 -12.90 2.21 -5.68
C ARG A 50 -13.68 1.78 -6.93
N PRO A 51 -14.16 2.72 -7.76
CA PRO A 51 -14.71 2.38 -9.06
C PRO A 51 -13.71 1.54 -9.88
N LEU A 52 -14.22 0.50 -10.54
CA LEU A 52 -13.50 -0.30 -11.52
C LEU A 52 -12.94 0.60 -12.61
N LEU A 53 -11.63 0.52 -12.80
CA LEU A 53 -10.97 1.16 -13.93
C LEU A 53 -10.88 0.20 -15.10
N TYR A 54 -10.96 0.77 -16.29
CA TYR A 54 -10.76 0.07 -17.55
C TYR A 54 -9.97 0.94 -18.51
N MET A 55 -9.42 0.30 -19.55
CA MET A 55 -8.71 0.98 -20.62
C MET A 55 -9.64 1.10 -21.85
N ASN A 56 -9.70 2.30 -22.41
CA ASN A 56 -10.36 2.62 -23.67
C ASN A 56 -9.35 3.10 -24.69
N ASN A 57 -9.77 3.16 -25.95
CA ASN A 57 -8.97 3.71 -27.05
C ASN A 57 -7.56 3.09 -27.13
N PHE A 58 -7.42 1.81 -26.76
CA PHE A 58 -6.14 1.13 -26.72
C PHE A 58 -5.65 0.84 -28.13
N SER A 59 -4.43 1.28 -28.43
CA SER A 59 -3.76 1.07 -29.71
C SER A 59 -2.27 0.83 -29.50
N SER A 60 -1.67 0.11 -30.44
CA SER A 60 -0.23 -0.14 -30.46
C SER A 60 0.33 0.14 -31.85
N GLU A 61 1.15 1.18 -31.99
CA GLU A 61 1.72 1.59 -33.28
C GLU A 61 3.17 2.02 -33.10
N ASN A 62 4.07 1.56 -33.99
CA ASN A 62 5.48 1.96 -34.01
C ASN A 62 6.19 1.81 -32.64
N GLY A 63 5.91 0.71 -31.92
CA GLY A 63 6.46 0.43 -30.58
C GLY A 63 5.81 1.20 -29.43
N TRP A 64 4.90 2.14 -29.70
CA TRP A 64 4.16 2.88 -28.69
C TRP A 64 2.83 2.22 -28.39
N ILE A 65 2.52 2.09 -27.10
CA ILE A 65 1.21 1.69 -26.62
C ILE A 65 0.50 2.94 -26.08
N SER A 66 -0.70 3.22 -26.60
CA SER A 66 -1.52 4.37 -26.23
C SER A 66 -2.91 3.92 -25.81
N PHE A 67 -3.43 4.46 -24.71
CA PHE A 67 -4.76 4.15 -24.20
C PHE A 67 -5.27 5.25 -23.28
N GLU A 68 -6.55 5.18 -22.92
CA GLU A 68 -7.16 6.04 -21.92
C GLU A 68 -7.59 5.21 -20.72
N ILE A 69 -7.29 5.68 -19.50
CA ILE A 69 -7.83 5.10 -18.27
C ILE A 69 -9.13 5.82 -17.94
N SER A 70 -10.20 5.07 -17.67
CA SER A 70 -11.52 5.58 -17.32
C SER A 70 -12.18 4.70 -16.26
N ASP A 71 -13.25 5.20 -15.65
CA ASP A 71 -14.21 4.47 -14.84
C ASP A 71 -15.64 4.88 -15.23
N ASP A 72 -16.67 4.40 -14.51
CA ASP A 72 -18.05 4.86 -14.69
C ASP A 72 -18.41 6.08 -13.81
N THR A 73 -17.42 6.84 -13.33
CA THR A 73 -17.66 8.14 -12.69
C THR A 73 -17.67 9.27 -13.72
N ASP A 74 -17.91 10.50 -13.27
CA ASP A 74 -17.81 11.70 -14.11
C ASP A 74 -16.36 12.22 -14.28
N ALA A 75 -15.35 11.46 -13.82
CA ALA A 75 -13.94 11.81 -13.99
C ALA A 75 -13.54 11.80 -15.48
N LYS A 76 -12.75 12.81 -15.88
CA LYS A 76 -12.24 12.88 -17.25
C LYS A 76 -11.14 11.83 -17.47
N PRO A 77 -11.17 11.06 -18.58
CA PRO A 77 -10.18 10.04 -18.86
C PRO A 77 -8.73 10.52 -18.79
N LEU A 78 -7.83 9.66 -18.32
CA LEU A 78 -6.39 9.89 -18.38
C LEU A 78 -5.83 9.37 -19.70
N SER A 79 -5.24 10.24 -20.52
CA SER A 79 -4.51 9.82 -21.71
C SER A 79 -3.14 9.30 -21.31
N CYS A 80 -2.85 8.04 -21.66
CA CYS A 80 -1.65 7.32 -21.27
C CYS A 80 -0.88 6.86 -22.50
N THR A 81 0.43 7.06 -22.52
CA THR A 81 1.32 6.46 -23.52
C THR A 81 2.59 5.94 -22.87
N PHE A 82 3.09 4.80 -23.34
CA PHE A 82 4.42 4.31 -22.97
C PHE A 82 4.99 3.42 -24.07
N ASN A 83 6.31 3.27 -24.05
CA ASN A 83 7.03 2.38 -24.95
C ASN A 83 7.67 1.25 -24.11
N PRO A 84 7.39 -0.03 -24.39
CA PRO A 84 7.99 -1.15 -23.66
C PRO A 84 9.54 -1.15 -23.67
N SER A 85 10.18 -0.80 -24.78
CA SER A 85 11.65 -0.80 -24.88
C SER A 85 12.29 0.31 -24.04
N ASP A 86 11.66 1.48 -23.94
CA ASP A 86 12.13 2.60 -23.09
C ASP A 86 12.11 2.24 -21.59
N ASN A 87 11.33 1.22 -21.25
CA ASN A 87 11.16 0.66 -19.92
C ASN A 87 11.99 -0.62 -19.69
N GLY A 88 12.84 -0.99 -20.65
CA GLY A 88 13.72 -2.15 -20.54
C GLY A 88 13.01 -3.50 -20.58
N LEU A 89 11.77 -3.55 -21.08
CA LEU A 89 11.01 -4.80 -21.20
C LEU A 89 11.42 -5.63 -22.42
N CYS A 90 11.95 -4.98 -23.45
CA CYS A 90 12.33 -5.60 -24.71
C CYS A 90 13.38 -4.76 -25.43
N SER A 91 13.97 -5.30 -26.50
CA SER A 91 14.83 -4.51 -27.38
C SER A 91 14.01 -3.53 -28.25
N PRO A 92 14.56 -2.40 -28.71
CA PRO A 92 13.82 -1.39 -29.48
C PRO A 92 13.18 -1.89 -30.78
N ASP A 93 13.79 -2.87 -31.43
CA ASP A 93 13.32 -3.44 -32.70
C ASP A 93 12.58 -4.79 -32.52
N GLU A 94 12.28 -5.16 -31.27
CA GLU A 94 11.64 -6.44 -30.96
C GLU A 94 10.12 -6.38 -31.19
N GLU A 95 9.61 -7.32 -31.98
CA GLU A 95 8.17 -7.49 -32.16
C GLU A 95 7.56 -8.17 -30.93
N LEU A 96 6.45 -7.62 -30.44
CA LEU A 96 5.77 -8.11 -29.25
C LEU A 96 4.37 -8.63 -29.57
N ILE A 97 3.97 -9.67 -28.86
CA ILE A 97 2.59 -10.14 -28.81
C ILE A 97 1.89 -9.42 -27.65
N ILE A 98 0.75 -8.79 -27.95
CA ILE A 98 -0.12 -8.16 -26.96
C ILE A 98 -1.36 -9.02 -26.75
N GLU A 99 -1.50 -9.62 -25.58
CA GLU A 99 -2.74 -10.31 -25.18
C GLU A 99 -3.66 -9.32 -24.46
N ALA A 100 -4.75 -8.92 -25.12
CA ALA A 100 -5.77 -8.04 -24.55
C ALA A 100 -6.80 -8.82 -23.71
N SER A 101 -7.09 -8.32 -22.50
CA SER A 101 -8.16 -8.83 -21.63
C SER A 101 -9.29 -7.81 -21.54
N PHE A 102 -10.54 -8.27 -21.53
CA PHE A 102 -11.74 -7.42 -21.57
C PHE A 102 -12.70 -7.71 -20.43
N TYR A 103 -13.40 -6.68 -19.93
CA TYR A 103 -14.53 -6.87 -19.00
C TYR A 103 -15.84 -7.23 -19.72
N LYS A 104 -15.89 -7.05 -21.04
CA LYS A 104 -17.03 -7.42 -21.88
C LYS A 104 -16.93 -8.86 -22.36
N LYS A 105 -18.09 -9.48 -22.59
CA LYS A 105 -18.22 -10.88 -23.03
C LYS A 105 -17.69 -11.12 -24.45
N THR A 106 -17.86 -10.14 -25.33
CA THR A 106 -17.38 -10.20 -26.71
C THR A 106 -16.15 -9.29 -26.81
N ALA A 107 -14.98 -9.89 -27.05
CA ALA A 107 -13.74 -9.16 -27.25
C ALA A 107 -13.80 -8.32 -28.53
N ASP A 108 -13.06 -7.20 -28.54
CA ASP A 108 -12.82 -6.49 -29.79
C ASP A 108 -11.86 -7.30 -30.66
N THR A 109 -12.05 -7.24 -31.97
CA THR A 109 -11.20 -7.92 -32.95
C THR A 109 -10.29 -6.95 -33.71
N GLU A 110 -10.51 -5.65 -33.58
CA GLU A 110 -9.76 -4.59 -34.26
C GLU A 110 -9.49 -3.43 -33.31
N GLN A 111 -8.31 -2.82 -33.43
CA GLN A 111 -7.96 -1.61 -32.68
C GLN A 111 -8.70 -0.38 -33.24
N PRO A 112 -9.00 0.64 -32.41
CA PRO A 112 -8.67 0.69 -30.99
C PRO A 112 -9.58 -0.17 -30.12
N PHE A 113 -9.00 -0.88 -29.16
CA PHE A 113 -9.73 -1.74 -28.23
C PHE A 113 -10.33 -0.90 -27.08
N ASN A 114 -11.52 -1.30 -26.63
CA ASN A 114 -12.29 -0.58 -25.63
C ASN A 114 -12.79 -1.48 -24.49
N THR A 115 -12.97 -0.90 -23.31
CA THR A 115 -13.40 -1.63 -22.09
C THR A 115 -12.47 -2.82 -21.78
N MET A 116 -11.17 -2.59 -21.94
CA MET A 116 -10.13 -3.54 -21.59
C MET A 116 -9.92 -3.57 -20.08
N ALA A 117 -9.76 -4.76 -19.52
CA ALA A 117 -9.32 -4.98 -18.15
C ALA A 117 -7.81 -4.77 -17.99
N GLY A 118 -7.06 -4.98 -19.07
CA GLY A 118 -5.62 -4.84 -19.11
C GLY A 118 -5.05 -5.61 -20.29
N PHE A 119 -3.73 -5.69 -20.34
CA PHE A 119 -3.01 -6.41 -21.38
C PHE A 119 -1.75 -7.07 -20.83
N LYS A 120 -1.28 -8.12 -21.50
CA LYS A 120 0.01 -8.75 -21.24
C LYS A 120 0.91 -8.59 -22.46
N LEU A 121 2.21 -8.50 -22.21
CA LEU A 121 3.24 -8.41 -23.24
C LEU A 121 4.05 -9.70 -23.25
N PHE A 122 4.28 -10.23 -24.44
CA PHE A 122 5.16 -11.38 -24.67
C PHE A 122 6.08 -11.12 -25.87
N THR A 123 7.22 -11.80 -25.89
CA THR A 123 8.03 -11.93 -27.11
C THR A 123 7.32 -12.84 -28.13
N LEU A 124 7.78 -12.86 -29.39
CA LEU A 124 7.27 -13.82 -30.39
C LEU A 124 7.48 -15.29 -29.99
N ASP A 125 8.48 -15.56 -29.14
CA ASP A 125 8.75 -16.89 -28.59
C ASP A 125 7.88 -17.23 -27.36
N ASN A 126 6.88 -16.40 -27.04
CA ASN A 126 5.97 -16.50 -25.89
C ASN A 126 6.66 -16.34 -24.52
N GLU A 127 7.80 -15.64 -24.44
CA GLU A 127 8.37 -15.24 -23.16
C GLU A 127 7.54 -14.10 -22.55
N PHE A 128 7.11 -14.25 -21.30
CA PHE A 128 6.30 -13.25 -20.60
C PHE A 128 7.15 -12.06 -20.15
N LEU A 129 6.79 -10.86 -20.61
CA LEU A 129 7.51 -9.62 -20.30
C LEU A 129 6.83 -8.80 -19.20
N GLY A 130 5.49 -8.85 -19.12
CA GLY A 130 4.76 -8.11 -18.11
C GLY A 130 3.25 -8.11 -18.31
N TRP A 131 2.53 -7.74 -17.25
CA TRP A 131 1.08 -7.58 -17.24
C TRP A 131 0.71 -6.21 -16.70
N PHE A 132 -0.27 -5.58 -17.34
CA PHE A 132 -0.67 -4.20 -17.10
C PHE A 132 -2.18 -4.10 -17.00
N SER A 133 -2.69 -3.96 -15.78
CA SER A 133 -3.99 -3.33 -15.53
C SER A 133 -3.81 -1.83 -15.33
N SER A 134 -4.90 -1.06 -15.30
CA SER A 134 -4.82 0.39 -15.04
C SER A 134 -4.16 0.69 -13.69
N GLN A 135 -4.34 -0.18 -12.67
CA GLN A 135 -3.67 -0.03 -11.36
C GLN A 135 -2.18 -0.29 -11.45
N VAL A 136 -1.79 -1.40 -12.08
CA VAL A 136 -0.39 -1.77 -12.21
C VAL A 136 0.36 -0.71 -13.01
N PHE A 137 -0.24 -0.18 -14.08
CA PHE A 137 0.34 0.90 -14.87
C PHE A 137 0.53 2.18 -14.04
N LEU A 138 -0.53 2.69 -13.39
CA LEU A 138 -0.45 3.91 -12.59
C LEU A 138 0.52 3.75 -11.41
N TYR A 139 0.53 2.59 -10.74
CA TYR A 139 1.48 2.30 -9.66
C TYR A 139 2.93 2.38 -10.13
N ASN A 140 3.25 1.73 -11.26
CA ASN A 140 4.62 1.72 -11.77
C ASN A 140 5.05 3.10 -12.27
N PHE A 141 4.15 3.86 -12.91
CA PHE A 141 4.40 5.25 -13.30
C PHE A 141 4.67 6.14 -12.07
N LEU A 142 3.77 6.12 -11.08
CA LEU A 142 3.87 6.94 -9.86
C LEU A 142 5.06 6.56 -8.99
N SER A 143 5.45 5.29 -8.98
CA SER A 143 6.63 4.81 -8.24
C SER A 143 7.94 5.10 -8.99
N GLY A 144 7.91 5.76 -10.15
CA GLY A 144 9.09 6.03 -10.97
C GLY A 144 9.71 4.78 -11.62
N LYS A 145 9.02 3.64 -11.60
CA LYS A 145 9.49 2.38 -12.19
C LYS A 145 9.36 2.39 -13.70
N PHE A 146 8.36 3.10 -14.24
CA PHE A 146 8.17 3.27 -15.67
C PHE A 146 8.24 4.72 -16.12
N LYS A 147 8.86 4.90 -17.29
CA LYS A 147 8.77 6.08 -18.13
C LYS A 147 7.50 5.97 -18.97
N ALA A 148 6.54 6.83 -18.67
CA ALA A 148 5.29 6.95 -19.41
C ALA A 148 4.81 8.41 -19.41
N SER A 149 3.93 8.76 -20.34
CA SER A 149 3.16 9.99 -20.30
C SER A 149 1.77 9.70 -19.75
N VAL A 150 1.36 10.43 -18.71
CA VAL A 150 -0.01 10.39 -18.17
C VAL A 150 -0.51 11.82 -18.12
N THR A 151 -1.52 12.12 -18.95
CA THR A 151 -2.10 13.46 -19.08
C THR A 151 -3.54 13.46 -18.59
N GLY A 152 -3.84 14.36 -17.64
CA GLY A 152 -5.17 14.50 -17.04
C GLY A 152 -5.10 14.62 -15.51
N ASP A 153 -6.25 14.73 -14.87
CA ASP A 153 -6.34 14.71 -13.40
C ASP A 153 -6.34 13.26 -12.91
N ILE A 154 -5.21 12.84 -12.32
CA ILE A 154 -5.01 11.47 -11.82
C ILE A 154 -5.69 11.22 -10.49
N ALA A 155 -5.97 12.26 -9.70
CA ALA A 155 -6.41 12.10 -8.32
C ALA A 155 -7.66 11.22 -8.17
N PRO A 156 -8.74 11.38 -8.98
CA PRO A 156 -9.94 10.55 -8.89
C PRO A 156 -9.66 9.05 -9.02
N TYR A 157 -8.69 8.68 -9.86
CA TYR A 157 -8.33 7.29 -10.13
C TYR A 157 -7.51 6.64 -9.01
N LEU A 158 -7.04 7.43 -8.04
CA LEU A 158 -6.25 6.99 -6.90
C LEU A 158 -7.04 7.03 -5.60
N GLU A 159 -8.32 7.43 -5.61
CA GLU A 159 -9.14 7.50 -4.40
C GLU A 159 -9.74 6.14 -4.05
N TYR A 160 -9.56 5.73 -2.80
CA TYR A 160 -10.09 4.49 -2.26
C TYR A 160 -10.79 4.73 -0.92
N THR A 161 -11.97 4.14 -0.77
CA THR A 161 -12.65 4.01 0.52
C THR A 161 -12.03 2.87 1.30
N VAL A 162 -11.62 3.12 2.54
CA VAL A 162 -11.08 2.09 3.44
C VAL A 162 -12.21 1.42 4.21
N HIS A 163 -12.40 0.12 3.97
CA HIS A 163 -13.43 -0.68 4.65
C HIS A 163 -12.88 -1.40 5.86
N TYR A 164 -11.64 -1.92 5.78
CA TYR A 164 -11.02 -2.69 6.84
C TYR A 164 -9.50 -2.56 6.81
N ILE A 165 -8.89 -2.61 7.99
CA ILE A 165 -7.43 -2.70 8.18
C ILE A 165 -7.16 -3.86 9.12
N GLY A 166 -6.20 -4.71 8.79
CA GLY A 166 -5.79 -5.81 9.66
C GLY A 166 -4.32 -6.16 9.52
N LYS A 167 -3.85 -7.01 10.44
CA LYS A 167 -2.48 -7.54 10.43
C LYS A 167 -2.39 -9.03 10.07
N ALA A 168 -1.23 -9.43 9.55
CA ALA A 168 -0.86 -10.79 9.19
C ALA A 168 0.57 -11.11 9.68
N PHE A 169 0.75 -11.21 11.01
CA PHE A 169 2.07 -11.51 11.59
C PHE A 169 2.35 -13.01 11.71
N SER A 170 1.35 -13.80 12.14
CA SER A 170 1.55 -15.22 12.49
C SER A 170 1.51 -16.16 11.28
N GLN A 171 1.28 -15.65 10.08
CA GLN A 171 1.20 -16.40 8.84
C GLN A 171 1.27 -15.43 7.65
N ASP A 172 1.71 -15.96 6.50
CA ASP A 172 1.78 -15.20 5.25
C ASP A 172 0.45 -14.52 4.90
N ILE A 173 0.54 -13.29 4.37
CA ILE A 173 -0.63 -12.44 4.13
C ILE A 173 -1.65 -13.08 3.18
N TRP A 174 -1.19 -13.85 2.19
CA TRP A 174 -2.08 -14.58 1.28
C TRP A 174 -2.80 -15.75 1.93
N LYS A 175 -2.17 -16.45 2.88
CA LYS A 175 -2.83 -17.48 3.69
C LYS A 175 -3.87 -16.83 4.59
N ARG A 176 -3.57 -15.65 5.15
CA ARG A 176 -4.52 -14.88 5.98
C ARG A 176 -5.74 -14.40 5.22
N LEU A 177 -5.55 -13.95 3.99
CA LEU A 177 -6.62 -13.43 3.16
C LEU A 177 -7.48 -14.53 2.52
N THR A 178 -6.92 -15.74 2.33
CA THR A 178 -7.67 -16.90 1.85
C THR A 178 -8.69 -17.36 2.91
N GLY A 179 -9.98 -17.22 2.60
CA GLY A 179 -11.06 -17.56 3.54
C GLY A 179 -11.29 -16.51 4.63
N HIS A 180 -10.78 -15.28 4.46
CA HIS A 180 -10.92 -14.23 5.45
C HIS A 180 -12.38 -13.75 5.58
N HIS A 181 -13.02 -14.02 6.72
CA HIS A 181 -14.44 -13.75 6.95
C HIS A 181 -14.83 -12.28 6.68
N LYS A 182 -14.00 -11.29 7.06
CA LYS A 182 -14.30 -9.87 6.77
C LYS A 182 -14.24 -9.56 5.29
N MET A 183 -13.31 -10.17 4.56
CA MET A 183 -13.22 -9.99 3.11
C MET A 183 -14.45 -10.58 2.41
N GLN A 184 -14.85 -11.80 2.81
CA GLN A 184 -16.08 -12.42 2.31
C GLN A 184 -17.32 -11.59 2.63
N LYS A 185 -17.41 -11.07 3.86
CA LYS A 185 -18.51 -10.19 4.29
C LYS A 185 -18.57 -8.92 3.42
N ILE A 186 -17.44 -8.23 3.24
CA ILE A 186 -17.36 -7.02 2.41
C ILE A 186 -17.76 -7.34 0.97
N LEU A 187 -17.23 -8.40 0.38
CA LEU A 187 -17.59 -8.86 -0.97
C LEU A 187 -19.08 -9.24 -1.12
N THR A 188 -19.78 -9.52 -0.02
CA THR A 188 -21.20 -9.89 -0.01
C THR A 188 -22.12 -8.70 0.23
N ILE A 189 -21.68 -7.71 1.00
CA ILE A 189 -22.51 -6.58 1.46
C ILE A 189 -22.30 -5.34 0.60
N GLU A 190 -21.07 -5.07 0.16
CA GLU A 190 -20.79 -3.86 -0.62
C GLU A 190 -21.34 -4.00 -2.05
N ASP A 191 -22.07 -2.98 -2.46
CA ASP A 191 -22.56 -2.85 -3.83
C ASP A 191 -21.43 -2.43 -4.77
N SER A 192 -21.63 -2.70 -6.06
CA SER A 192 -20.78 -2.15 -7.12
C SER A 192 -20.97 -0.63 -7.21
N LEU A 193 -19.88 0.10 -7.22
CA LEU A 193 -19.83 1.54 -7.47
C LEU A 193 -20.08 1.85 -8.96
N ASN A 194 -19.82 0.91 -9.86
CA ASN A 194 -20.10 1.07 -11.28
C ASN A 194 -21.56 0.79 -11.63
N THR A 195 -22.13 1.66 -12.47
CA THR A 195 -23.53 1.58 -12.91
C THR A 195 -23.75 0.60 -14.08
N LYS A 196 -22.70 0.22 -14.82
CA LYS A 196 -22.80 -0.65 -16.01
C LYS A 196 -22.82 -2.17 -15.71
N ALA A 197 -23.34 -2.58 -14.55
CA ALA A 197 -23.43 -3.98 -14.12
C ALA A 197 -22.08 -4.74 -14.01
N LEU A 198 -21.02 -4.02 -13.63
CA LEU A 198 -19.73 -4.60 -13.29
C LEU A 198 -19.75 -5.16 -11.86
N LYS A 199 -18.97 -6.21 -11.57
CA LYS A 199 -19.08 -6.96 -10.30
C LYS A 199 -18.24 -6.32 -9.20
N ALA A 200 -18.80 -6.16 -7.99
CA ALA A 200 -18.12 -5.66 -6.79
C ALA A 200 -16.73 -6.29 -6.49
N PRO A 201 -16.47 -7.58 -6.75
CA PRO A 201 -15.13 -8.17 -6.56
C PRO A 201 -14.00 -7.56 -7.40
N PHE A 202 -14.30 -6.80 -8.46
CA PHE A 202 -13.30 -6.06 -9.23
C PHE A 202 -12.98 -4.69 -8.64
N GLU A 203 -13.82 -4.19 -7.73
CA GLU A 203 -13.69 -2.90 -7.07
C GLU A 203 -13.08 -3.02 -5.68
N ILE A 204 -13.52 -4.03 -4.93
CA ILE A 204 -12.90 -4.42 -3.67
C ILE A 204 -11.47 -4.83 -3.98
N SER A 205 -10.52 -4.12 -3.38
CA SER A 205 -9.10 -4.22 -3.63
C SER A 205 -8.32 -4.37 -2.33
N LEU A 206 -7.07 -4.80 -2.46
CA LEU A 206 -6.13 -5.04 -1.39
C LEU A 206 -4.92 -4.14 -1.56
N LEU A 207 -4.57 -3.44 -0.49
CA LEU A 207 -3.31 -2.73 -0.35
C LEU A 207 -2.55 -3.34 0.83
N MET A 208 -1.24 -3.55 0.67
CA MET A 208 -0.42 -4.23 1.67
C MET A 208 0.81 -3.40 1.99
N LEU A 209 1.17 -3.35 3.27
CA LEU A 209 2.35 -2.63 3.77
C LEU A 209 3.34 -3.61 4.41
N ASP A 210 4.61 -3.47 4.04
CA ASP A 210 5.76 -3.99 4.77
C ASP A 210 6.16 -2.97 5.82
N ILE A 211 6.24 -3.43 7.07
CA ILE A 211 6.79 -2.66 8.18
C ILE A 211 8.26 -3.07 8.28
N ASP A 212 9.13 -2.29 7.67
CA ASP A 212 10.51 -2.70 7.40
C ASP A 212 11.52 -2.26 8.46
N GLY A 213 11.20 -1.22 9.24
CA GLY A 213 12.06 -0.72 10.28
C GLY A 213 11.50 0.47 11.04
N TYR A 214 12.40 1.17 11.71
CA TYR A 214 12.11 2.40 12.44
C TYR A 214 13.38 3.20 12.70
N ASP A 215 13.20 4.50 12.96
CA ASP A 215 14.20 5.36 13.57
C ASP A 215 13.85 5.62 15.04
N GLU A 216 14.87 5.63 15.90
CA GLU A 216 14.73 6.05 17.30
C GLU A 216 15.14 7.50 17.48
N GLN A 217 14.32 8.23 18.24
CA GLN A 217 14.64 9.55 18.73
C GLN A 217 14.89 9.48 20.23
N ASN A 218 16.15 9.33 20.60
CA ASN A 218 16.61 9.41 21.99
C ASN A 218 16.75 10.88 22.36
N ILE A 219 15.87 11.38 23.25
CA ILE A 219 15.81 12.78 23.63
C ILE A 219 16.19 12.93 25.09
N PHE A 220 17.32 13.58 25.35
CA PHE A 220 17.77 14.00 26.68
C PHE A 220 18.47 15.36 26.59
N PRO A 221 18.24 16.29 27.54
CA PRO A 221 17.24 16.21 28.62
C PRO A 221 15.81 16.14 28.06
N VAL A 222 14.85 15.76 28.90
CA VAL A 222 13.43 15.71 28.49
C VAL A 222 12.94 17.12 28.19
N PHE A 223 12.35 17.31 27.02
CA PHE A 223 11.73 18.57 26.61
C PHE A 223 10.23 18.37 26.43
N ASP A 224 9.42 19.33 26.87
CA ASP A 224 7.95 19.24 26.79
C ASP A 224 7.46 19.05 25.34
N PHE A 225 8.09 19.71 24.36
CA PHE A 225 7.71 19.57 22.95
C PHE A 225 7.89 18.15 22.38
N ALA A 226 8.70 17.32 23.05
CA ALA A 226 9.01 15.97 22.61
C ALA A 226 7.99 14.93 23.10
N VAL A 227 7.03 15.35 23.92
CA VAL A 227 5.96 14.53 24.46
C VAL A 227 4.64 15.15 24.04
N PRO A 228 3.71 14.40 23.41
CA PRO A 228 2.36 14.91 23.15
C PRO A 228 1.67 15.38 24.42
N ASP A 229 0.94 16.50 24.36
CA ASP A 229 0.32 17.17 25.52
C ASP A 229 -0.60 16.24 26.35
N ASP A 230 -1.19 15.23 25.71
CA ASP A 230 -2.14 14.28 26.30
C ASP A 230 -1.51 12.94 26.70
N LEU A 231 -0.18 12.84 26.67
CA LEU A 231 0.54 11.58 26.84
C LEU A 231 1.56 11.61 27.97
N GLU A 232 1.49 10.64 28.88
CA GLU A 232 2.51 10.47 29.92
C GLU A 232 3.82 9.95 29.32
N ALA A 233 4.93 10.65 29.61
CA ALA A 233 6.27 10.28 29.18
C ALA A 233 6.79 9.04 29.89
N ILE A 234 7.45 8.14 29.15
CA ILE A 234 8.22 7.04 29.71
C ILE A 234 9.65 7.55 29.95
N VAL A 235 9.93 7.93 31.20
CA VAL A 235 11.21 8.55 31.59
C VAL A 235 12.23 7.50 32.01
N TYR A 236 13.38 7.54 31.37
CA TYR A 236 14.56 6.79 31.74
C TYR A 236 15.47 7.66 32.60
N ASN A 237 15.83 7.16 33.78
CA ASN A 237 16.84 7.78 34.63
C ASN A 237 18.15 7.03 34.42
N PHE A 238 19.22 7.78 34.15
CA PHE A 238 20.55 7.22 33.99
C PHE A 238 21.60 8.16 34.59
N ASP A 239 22.76 7.63 34.95
CA ASP A 239 23.91 8.43 35.32
C ASP A 239 25.09 8.17 34.38
N TYR A 240 26.17 8.92 34.56
CA TYR A 240 27.37 8.83 33.73
C TYR A 240 28.49 8.07 34.45
N ASP A 241 28.16 7.26 35.46
CA ASP A 241 29.14 6.42 36.16
C ASP A 241 29.47 5.22 35.27
N GLU A 242 30.76 5.03 34.93
CA GLU A 242 31.23 3.92 34.09
C GLU A 242 30.91 2.53 34.67
N SER A 243 30.54 2.44 35.96
CA SER A 243 30.09 1.19 36.59
C SER A 243 28.58 0.92 36.46
N ASN A 244 27.80 1.88 35.94
CA ASN A 244 26.35 1.79 35.79
C ASN A 244 25.94 1.66 34.31
N THR A 245 25.23 0.58 33.96
CA THR A 245 24.80 0.31 32.58
C THR A 245 23.57 1.10 32.13
N SER A 246 23.00 1.95 33.00
CA SER A 246 21.74 2.65 32.74
C SER A 246 21.78 3.55 31.50
N PHE A 247 22.94 4.12 31.17
CA PHE A 247 23.12 4.92 29.96
C PHE A 247 23.16 4.04 28.71
N GLU A 248 23.92 2.94 28.72
CA GLU A 248 23.92 1.97 27.62
C GLU A 248 22.54 1.37 27.40
N ASP A 249 21.84 1.02 28.48
CA ASP A 249 20.48 0.49 28.44
C ASP A 249 19.50 1.52 27.87
N TYR A 250 19.64 2.81 28.18
CA TYR A 250 18.83 3.87 27.56
C TYR A 250 19.08 3.97 26.06
N TYR A 251 20.34 3.93 25.63
CA TYR A 251 20.71 4.03 24.22
C TYR A 251 20.36 2.80 23.39
N ALA A 252 20.36 1.61 24.01
CA ALA A 252 20.03 0.37 23.34
C ALA A 252 18.59 0.39 22.76
N PRO A 253 18.41 -0.08 21.51
CA PRO A 253 17.09 -0.27 20.94
C PRO A 253 16.25 -1.22 21.79
N LYS A 254 14.97 -0.90 21.98
CA LYS A 254 14.04 -1.74 22.75
C LYS A 254 13.35 -2.81 21.92
N LEU A 255 13.31 -2.60 20.61
CA LEU A 255 12.76 -3.53 19.65
C LEU A 255 13.85 -3.94 18.65
N LEU A 256 13.57 -4.98 17.89
CA LEU A 256 14.33 -5.31 16.68
C LEU A 256 13.59 -4.75 15.47
N PRO A 257 14.27 -4.46 14.34
CA PRO A 257 13.60 -4.23 13.08
C PRO A 257 12.63 -5.38 12.78
N LYS A 258 11.44 -5.05 12.27
CA LYS A 258 10.34 -5.98 11.98
C LYS A 258 9.78 -6.74 13.20
N ALA A 259 10.01 -6.26 14.42
CA ALA A 259 9.40 -6.84 15.61
C ALA A 259 7.86 -6.77 15.54
N PRO A 260 7.12 -7.81 16.01
CA PRO A 260 5.65 -7.86 15.98
C PRO A 260 4.96 -6.66 16.64
N GLU A 261 5.61 -6.04 17.61
CA GLU A 261 5.16 -4.86 18.33
C GLU A 261 5.00 -3.67 17.38
N LEU A 262 5.86 -3.56 16.36
CA LEU A 262 5.76 -2.51 15.34
C LEU A 262 4.49 -2.70 14.48
N THR A 263 4.21 -3.94 14.05
CA THR A 263 2.98 -4.25 13.32
C THR A 263 1.74 -4.00 14.18
N THR A 264 1.78 -4.36 15.46
CA THR A 264 0.66 -4.15 16.39
C THR A 264 0.41 -2.67 16.64
N GLU A 265 1.47 -1.88 16.82
CA GLU A 265 1.40 -0.42 16.90
C GLU A 265 0.76 0.19 15.66
N ILE A 266 1.23 -0.19 14.46
CA ILE A 266 0.74 0.38 13.20
C ILE A 266 -0.70 -0.03 12.89
N GLU A 267 -1.10 -1.28 13.17
CA GLU A 267 -2.50 -1.67 13.09
C GLU A 267 -3.38 -0.77 13.98
N ALA A 268 -3.00 -0.61 15.25
CA ALA A 268 -3.77 0.18 16.19
C ALA A 268 -3.83 1.67 15.81
N PHE A 269 -2.69 2.25 15.42
CA PHE A 269 -2.58 3.63 14.94
C PHE A 269 -3.48 3.87 13.73
N LEU A 270 -3.38 3.02 12.70
CA LEU A 270 -4.15 3.17 11.48
C LEU A 270 -5.65 2.97 11.71
N VAL A 271 -6.03 1.95 12.47
CA VAL A 271 -7.44 1.69 12.78
C VAL A 271 -8.06 2.80 13.63
N ASN A 272 -7.34 3.31 14.64
CA ASN A 272 -7.81 4.43 15.46
C ASN A 272 -8.01 5.71 14.61
N LYS A 273 -7.10 5.95 13.66
CA LYS A 273 -7.13 7.13 12.78
C LYS A 273 -8.25 7.05 11.73
N PHE A 274 -8.32 5.93 11.00
CA PHE A 274 -9.30 5.74 9.92
C PHE A 274 -10.69 5.34 10.41
N LYS A 275 -10.81 4.66 11.55
CA LYS A 275 -12.06 4.08 12.06
C LYS A 275 -12.90 3.36 10.98
N PRO A 276 -12.33 2.36 10.27
CA PRO A 276 -13.03 1.70 9.17
C PRO A 276 -14.31 0.99 9.66
N SER A 277 -15.35 0.99 8.85
CA SER A 277 -16.69 0.48 9.22
C SER A 277 -16.71 -1.02 9.55
N TYR A 278 -15.78 -1.80 9.03
CA TYR A 278 -15.72 -3.25 9.25
C TYR A 278 -14.73 -3.68 10.33
N ASN A 279 -13.99 -2.75 10.95
CA ASN A 279 -13.16 -3.03 12.13
C ASN A 279 -14.02 -3.05 13.40
N ASP A 280 -14.11 -4.20 14.08
CA ASP A 280 -14.89 -4.30 15.33
C ASP A 280 -14.16 -3.65 16.52
N VAL A 281 -12.82 -3.72 16.51
CA VAL A 281 -11.95 -3.08 17.49
C VAL A 281 -11.40 -1.80 16.88
N LEU A 282 -11.71 -0.65 17.49
CA LEU A 282 -11.29 0.68 17.00
C LEU A 282 -10.13 1.30 17.79
N PHE A 283 -9.54 0.54 18.72
CA PHE A 283 -8.43 0.99 19.58
C PHE A 283 -8.72 2.34 20.25
N ILE A 284 -9.88 2.47 20.92
CA ILE A 284 -10.33 3.73 21.55
C ILE A 284 -9.36 4.28 22.61
N ASN A 285 -8.50 3.42 23.17
CA ASN A 285 -7.51 3.79 24.19
C ASN A 285 -6.10 3.97 23.62
N TYR A 286 -5.92 4.00 22.30
CA TYR A 286 -4.64 4.30 21.67
C TYR A 286 -4.10 5.65 22.22
N PRO A 287 -2.80 5.75 22.60
CA PRO A 287 -1.71 4.81 22.32
C PRO A 287 -1.48 3.71 23.38
N HIS A 288 -2.36 3.56 24.38
CA HIS A 288 -2.24 2.54 25.42
C HIS A 288 -2.79 1.18 24.95
N ILE A 289 -1.99 0.48 24.13
CA ILE A 289 -2.27 -0.88 23.65
C ILE A 289 -1.28 -1.88 24.24
N LYS A 290 -1.72 -3.14 24.36
CA LYS A 290 -0.84 -4.25 24.73
C LYS A 290 0.06 -4.63 23.55
N ASP A 291 1.29 -5.02 23.84
CA ASP A 291 2.27 -5.51 22.86
C ASP A 291 2.54 -4.48 21.74
N GLY A 292 2.50 -3.18 22.10
CA GLY A 292 2.86 -2.05 21.24
C GLY A 292 4.20 -1.42 21.63
N THR A 293 4.53 -0.30 21.00
CA THR A 293 5.81 0.40 21.23
C THR A 293 5.93 0.97 22.64
N ARG A 294 4.81 1.41 23.24
CA ARG A 294 4.80 1.88 24.63
C ARG A 294 5.13 0.79 25.63
N ASP A 295 4.63 -0.42 25.43
CA ASP A 295 4.97 -1.58 26.29
C ASP A 295 6.46 -1.95 26.17
N ALA A 296 7.08 -1.70 25.02
CA ALA A 296 8.52 -1.86 24.82
C ALA A 296 9.36 -0.70 25.41
N GLY A 297 8.73 0.41 25.81
CA GLY A 297 9.38 1.54 26.48
C GLY A 297 9.53 2.80 25.64
N TYR A 298 8.87 2.90 24.48
CA TYR A 298 8.81 4.14 23.71
C TYR A 298 7.71 5.06 24.25
N THR A 299 7.96 6.36 24.33
CA THR A 299 6.96 7.34 24.77
C THR A 299 5.89 7.56 23.69
N CYS A 300 6.27 7.88 22.45
CA CYS A 300 5.30 8.01 21.37
C CYS A 300 5.81 7.40 20.06
N CYS A 301 4.86 7.09 19.19
CA CYS A 301 5.06 6.54 17.86
C CYS A 301 4.59 7.53 16.79
N SER A 302 5.34 7.61 15.70
CA SER A 302 4.88 8.19 14.43
C SER A 302 5.06 7.18 13.29
N LEU A 303 4.29 7.35 12.21
CA LEU A 303 4.36 6.50 11.03
C LEU A 303 4.82 7.32 9.82
N VAL A 304 5.81 6.81 9.10
CA VAL A 304 6.20 7.27 7.76
C VAL A 304 5.90 6.16 6.77
N ILE A 305 5.26 6.51 5.65
CA ILE A 305 5.01 5.58 4.55
C ILE A 305 5.76 6.09 3.32
N ASP A 306 6.78 5.37 2.86
CA ASP A 306 7.70 5.87 1.82
C ASP A 306 7.13 5.82 0.41
N ASN A 307 6.26 4.84 0.14
CA ASN A 307 5.58 4.70 -1.14
C ASN A 307 4.13 4.29 -0.92
N LEU A 308 3.21 5.20 -1.20
CA LEU A 308 1.77 5.02 -1.15
C LEU A 308 1.11 5.76 -2.33
N PRO A 309 1.05 5.13 -3.51
CA PRO A 309 0.42 5.71 -4.70
C PRO A 309 -1.12 5.56 -4.64
N ALA A 310 -1.72 5.86 -3.49
CA ALA A 310 -3.14 5.76 -3.22
C ALA A 310 -3.59 6.87 -2.25
N ILE A 311 -4.77 7.41 -2.48
CA ILE A 311 -5.47 8.29 -1.54
C ILE A 311 -6.47 7.42 -0.78
N LEU A 312 -6.22 7.20 0.51
CA LEU A 312 -7.07 6.36 1.35
C LEU A 312 -8.01 7.23 2.16
N LYS A 313 -9.31 6.95 2.14
CA LYS A 313 -10.34 7.76 2.79
C LYS A 313 -11.28 6.94 3.66
N THR A 314 -11.63 7.54 4.79
CA THR A 314 -12.85 7.26 5.56
C THR A 314 -13.52 8.59 5.91
N THR A 315 -14.63 8.55 6.65
CA THR A 315 -15.28 9.75 7.16
C THR A 315 -14.43 10.53 8.18
N THR A 316 -13.42 9.89 8.78
CA THR A 316 -12.62 10.50 9.86
C THR A 316 -11.20 10.87 9.44
N HIS A 317 -10.68 10.27 8.36
CA HIS A 317 -9.33 10.53 7.92
C HIS A 317 -9.16 10.40 6.41
N THR A 318 -8.29 11.23 5.86
CA THR A 318 -7.76 11.10 4.50
C THR A 318 -6.24 11.02 4.59
N GLN A 319 -5.69 9.90 4.12
CA GLN A 319 -4.27 9.77 3.85
C GLN A 319 -4.04 10.09 2.39
N HIS A 320 -3.31 11.16 2.12
CA HIS A 320 -2.94 11.56 0.77
C HIS A 320 -1.81 10.69 0.23
N ILE A 321 -1.64 10.75 -1.08
CA ILE A 321 -0.55 10.09 -1.80
C ILE A 321 0.81 10.44 -1.21
N ILE A 322 1.68 9.44 -1.07
CA ILE A 322 3.10 9.64 -0.77
C ILE A 322 3.87 8.94 -1.86
N LEU A 323 4.69 9.70 -2.59
CA LEU A 323 5.52 9.17 -3.66
C LEU A 323 6.96 9.09 -3.20
N PRO A 324 7.74 8.13 -3.71
CA PRO A 324 9.16 8.08 -3.43
C PRO A 324 9.79 9.42 -3.83
N LYS A 325 10.71 9.93 -2.99
CA LYS A 325 11.52 11.08 -3.39
C LYS A 325 12.30 10.65 -4.63
N ASN A 326 12.06 11.32 -5.77
CA ASN A 326 12.83 11.10 -6.99
C ASN A 326 14.32 11.14 -6.64
N SER A 327 15.00 9.99 -6.73
CA SER A 327 16.44 9.84 -6.52
C SER A 327 17.24 10.37 -7.68
#